data_AF-A0A970CK48-F1
#
_entry.id   AF-A0A970CK48-F1
#
_cell.length_a   1.000
_cell.length_b   1.000
_cell.length_c   1.000
_cell.angle_alpha   90.00
_cell.angle_beta   90.00
_cell.angle_gamma   90.00
#
_symmetry.space_group_name_H-M   'P 1'
#
loop_
_entity.id
_entity.type
_entity.pdbx_description
1 polymer ?
#
loop_
_entity_poly.entity_id
_entity_poly.type
_entity_poly.pdbx_seq_one_letter_code
_entity_poly.pdbx_strand_id
1 'polypeptide(L)'
;MRVIFNHITIGLIYNSFWRLVPAFTGSYISLFYQFINLYGLLPALLGLFLFMGLIVSLGTLFLTIISLFIIPPKFSILVMLLLIIISFLSWLLSNFKLNRQLKLKLFKLNYSSYTAFLLINSLFCRSNFSLPVLTNSIFLDVHFKPSLAGKLKQYSHKELSDLIRGDYDKLKLLNNNSVLFGITPGNLSDYLAKLEGVNSWISPTIIPPKSAKIFGLIRDFFLHVVIIKKTNH
;
A
#
# COMPACT_ATOMS: atom_id res chain seq x y z
N MET A 1 -0.02 -39.24 -3.20
CA MET A 1 0.16 -38.49 -1.93
C MET A 1 1.31 -37.48 -1.98
N ARG A 2 2.51 -37.81 -2.49
CA ARG A 2 3.64 -36.88 -2.59
C ARG A 2 3.35 -35.61 -3.41
N VAL A 3 2.57 -35.73 -4.50
CA VAL A 3 2.13 -34.58 -5.32
C VAL A 3 1.14 -33.68 -4.57
N ILE A 4 0.18 -34.28 -3.84
CA ILE A 4 -0.77 -33.55 -2.99
C ILE A 4 -0.02 -32.86 -1.84
N PHE A 5 0.93 -33.56 -1.20
CA PHE A 5 1.77 -32.99 -0.15
C PHE A 5 2.63 -31.85 -0.69
N ASN A 6 3.24 -32.00 -1.87
CA ASN A 6 3.99 -30.93 -2.54
C ASN A 6 3.10 -29.75 -2.94
N HIS A 7 1.84 -29.97 -3.34
CA HIS A 7 0.89 -28.86 -3.57
C HIS A 7 0.48 -28.17 -2.26
N ILE A 8 0.27 -28.93 -1.18
CA ILE A 8 -0.13 -28.40 0.12
C ILE A 8 1.04 -27.72 0.86
N THR A 9 2.29 -28.15 0.64
CA THR A 9 3.46 -27.61 1.37
C THR A 9 4.34 -26.70 0.50
N ILE A 10 4.71 -27.14 -0.71
CA ILE A 10 5.57 -26.37 -1.63
C ILE A 10 4.74 -25.38 -2.47
N GLY A 11 3.48 -25.74 -2.78
CA GLY A 11 2.55 -24.89 -3.53
C GLY A 11 1.84 -23.82 -2.70
N LEU A 12 1.53 -24.06 -1.42
CA LEU A 12 0.90 -23.05 -0.55
C LEU A 12 1.93 -22.12 0.12
N ILE A 13 3.09 -22.65 0.50
CA ILE A 13 4.18 -21.86 1.06
C ILE A 13 5.06 -21.38 -0.10
N TYR A 14 4.50 -20.53 -0.95
CA TYR A 14 5.33 -19.75 -1.88
C TYR A 14 6.38 -18.99 -1.07
N ASN A 15 7.56 -18.77 -1.64
CA ASN A 15 8.69 -18.03 -1.02
C ASN A 15 8.28 -16.62 -0.51
N SER A 16 7.10 -16.14 -0.93
CA SER A 16 6.50 -14.86 -0.56
C SER A 16 5.27 -14.97 0.35
N PHE A 17 4.86 -16.14 0.82
CA PHE A 17 3.66 -16.33 1.67
C PHE A 17 3.71 -15.45 2.92
N TRP A 18 4.87 -15.37 3.56
CA TRP A 18 5.09 -14.49 4.72
C TRP A 18 4.88 -13.00 4.41
N ARG A 19 4.93 -12.58 3.14
CA ARG A 19 4.63 -11.22 2.71
C ARG A 19 3.12 -10.95 2.59
N LEU A 20 2.27 -11.98 2.54
CA LEU A 20 0.82 -11.81 2.46
C LEU A 20 0.26 -11.17 3.72
N VAL A 21 0.77 -11.56 4.89
CA VAL A 21 0.34 -11.00 6.19
C VAL A 21 0.54 -9.48 6.24
N PRO A 22 1.77 -8.94 6.04
CA PRO A 22 1.94 -7.49 6.01
C PRO A 22 1.20 -6.84 4.82
N ALA A 23 1.15 -7.47 3.65
CA ALA A 23 0.42 -6.90 2.51
C ALA A 23 -1.09 -6.76 2.77
N PHE A 24 -1.71 -7.70 3.51
CA PHE A 24 -3.12 -7.64 3.88
C PHE A 24 -3.41 -6.42 4.76
N THR A 25 -2.71 -6.26 5.88
CA THR A 25 -2.85 -5.08 6.74
C THR A 25 -2.54 -3.80 5.97
N GLY A 26 -1.49 -3.83 5.16
CA GLY A 26 -1.08 -2.70 4.34
C GLY A 26 -2.14 -2.24 3.35
N SER A 27 -2.86 -3.19 2.75
CA SER A 27 -3.94 -2.91 1.80
C SER A 27 -5.04 -2.06 2.43
N TYR A 28 -5.45 -2.45 3.63
CA TYR A 28 -6.46 -1.76 4.39
C TYR A 28 -6.00 -0.37 4.83
N ILE A 29 -4.75 -0.23 5.28
CA ILE A 29 -4.18 1.06 5.66
C ILE A 29 -4.09 2.01 4.45
N SER A 30 -3.63 1.50 3.31
CA SER A 30 -3.59 2.27 2.05
C SER A 30 -4.97 2.79 1.67
N LEU A 31 -5.99 1.93 1.69
CA LEU A 31 -7.38 2.31 1.40
C LEU A 31 -7.91 3.33 2.41
N PHE A 32 -7.65 3.12 3.70
CA PHE A 32 -8.10 4.03 4.75
C PHE A 32 -7.57 5.45 4.57
N TYR A 33 -6.29 5.61 4.21
CA TYR A 33 -5.72 6.93 3.91
C TYR A 33 -6.45 7.63 2.74
N GLN A 34 -6.83 6.88 1.70
CA GLN A 34 -7.56 7.46 0.57
C GLN A 34 -9.02 7.79 0.94
N PHE A 35 -9.64 6.99 1.79
CA PHE A 35 -10.95 7.31 2.37
C PHE A 35 -10.93 8.59 3.20
N ILE A 36 -9.86 8.81 3.99
CA ILE A 36 -9.68 10.08 4.73
C ILE A 36 -9.60 11.25 3.75
N ASN A 37 -8.81 11.12 2.67
CA ASN A 37 -8.68 12.18 1.67
C ASN A 37 -10.00 12.48 0.97
N LEU A 38 -10.86 11.49 0.77
CA LEU A 38 -12.13 11.63 0.05
C LEU A 38 -13.28 12.13 0.94
N TYR A 39 -13.48 11.52 2.10
CA TYR A 39 -14.65 11.74 2.96
C TYR A 39 -14.32 12.44 4.29
N GLY A 40 -13.04 12.63 4.60
CA GLY A 40 -12.59 13.14 5.89
C GLY A 40 -12.39 12.05 6.93
N LEU A 41 -11.82 12.44 8.07
CA LEU A 41 -11.38 11.51 9.11
C LEU A 41 -12.55 10.74 9.75
N LEU A 42 -13.65 11.43 10.09
CA LEU A 42 -14.75 10.81 10.83
C LEU A 42 -15.47 9.73 10.00
N PRO A 43 -15.92 9.99 8.75
CA PRO A 43 -16.50 8.94 7.92
C PRO A 43 -15.53 7.79 7.65
N ALA A 44 -14.24 8.10 7.49
CA ALA A 44 -13.23 7.08 7.32
C ALA A 44 -13.14 6.17 8.56
N LEU A 45 -13.11 6.74 9.78
CA LEU A 45 -13.07 5.97 11.04
C LEU A 45 -14.31 5.09 11.23
N LEU A 46 -15.49 5.57 10.85
CA LEU A 46 -16.72 4.77 10.89
C LEU A 46 -16.64 3.59 9.92
N GLY A 47 -16.22 3.84 8.67
CA GLY A 47 -16.00 2.78 7.68
C GLY A 47 -14.95 1.78 8.12
N LEU A 48 -13.87 2.26 8.75
CA LEU A 48 -12.80 1.48 9.34
C LEU A 48 -13.32 0.49 10.38
N PHE A 49 -14.16 0.99 11.30
CA PHE A 49 -14.75 0.21 12.38
C PHE A 49 -15.72 -0.84 11.85
N LEU A 50 -16.61 -0.47 10.92
CA LEU A 50 -17.55 -1.39 10.28
C LEU A 50 -16.81 -2.51 9.53
N PHE A 51 -15.77 -2.17 8.77
CA PHE A 51 -14.99 -3.14 8.03
C PHE A 51 -14.22 -4.10 8.95
N MET A 52 -13.63 -3.59 10.04
CA MET A 52 -12.97 -4.44 11.03
C MET A 52 -13.96 -5.33 11.78
N GLY A 53 -15.14 -4.80 12.13
CA GLY A 53 -16.22 -5.60 12.69
C GLY A 53 -16.59 -6.76 11.76
N LEU A 54 -16.74 -6.48 10.46
CA LEU A 54 -17.04 -7.51 9.46
C LEU A 54 -15.93 -8.55 9.33
N ILE A 55 -14.65 -8.16 9.32
CA ILE A 55 -13.51 -9.09 9.32
C ILE A 55 -13.54 -9.99 10.56
N VAL A 56 -13.71 -9.40 11.74
CA VAL A 56 -13.74 -10.16 13.00
C VAL A 56 -14.93 -11.11 13.03
N SER A 57 -16.12 -10.66 12.61
CA SER A 57 -17.33 -11.50 12.57
C SER A 57 -17.20 -12.65 11.58
N LEU A 58 -16.76 -12.39 10.34
CA LEU A 58 -16.57 -13.45 9.34
C LEU A 58 -15.45 -14.42 9.73
N GLY A 59 -14.33 -13.91 10.26
CA GLY A 59 -13.24 -14.75 10.74
C GLY A 59 -13.65 -15.60 11.94
N THR A 60 -14.44 -15.04 12.87
CA THR A 60 -15.01 -15.78 14.00
C THR A 60 -15.90 -16.90 13.50
N LEU A 61 -16.85 -16.61 12.60
CA LEU A 61 -17.74 -17.59 12.00
C LEU A 61 -16.95 -18.70 11.30
N PHE A 62 -15.94 -18.34 10.51
CA PHE A 62 -15.05 -19.30 9.86
C PHE A 62 -14.33 -20.21 10.86
N LEU A 63 -13.73 -19.64 11.93
CA LEU A 63 -13.05 -20.41 12.97
C LEU A 63 -14.01 -21.32 13.75
N THR A 64 -15.23 -20.87 14.03
CA THR A 64 -16.25 -21.68 14.69
C THR A 64 -16.70 -22.84 13.79
N ILE A 65 -16.91 -22.61 12.49
CA ILE A 65 -17.31 -23.66 11.54
C ILE A 65 -16.17 -24.67 11.31
N ILE A 66 -14.93 -24.20 11.09
CA ILE A 66 -13.80 -25.10 10.80
C ILE A 66 -13.41 -25.95 12.02
N SER A 67 -13.66 -25.44 13.22
CA SER A 67 -13.52 -26.21 14.46
C SER A 67 -14.72 -27.13 14.73
N LEU A 68 -15.67 -27.26 13.80
CA LEU A 68 -16.90 -28.04 13.96
C LEU A 68 -17.67 -27.68 15.24
N PHE A 69 -17.72 -26.39 15.55
CA PHE A 69 -18.35 -25.82 16.75
C PHE A 69 -17.72 -26.27 18.09
N ILE A 70 -16.54 -26.91 18.06
CA ILE A 70 -15.79 -27.29 19.28
C ILE A 70 -15.30 -26.03 20.01
N ILE A 71 -14.83 -25.02 19.27
CA ILE A 71 -14.36 -23.76 19.85
C ILE A 71 -15.55 -22.80 20.01
N PRO A 72 -15.87 -22.34 21.23
CA PRO A 72 -16.95 -21.39 21.44
C PRO A 72 -16.68 -20.06 20.72
N PRO A 73 -17.72 -19.36 20.20
CA PRO A 73 -17.54 -18.11 19.47
C PRO A 73 -16.74 -17.04 20.22
N LYS A 74 -16.88 -16.95 21.56
CA LYS A 74 -16.12 -16.01 22.39
C LYS A 74 -14.60 -16.22 22.27
N PHE A 75 -14.14 -17.46 22.21
CA PHE A 75 -12.73 -17.77 22.02
C PHE A 75 -12.29 -17.49 20.57
N SER A 76 -13.12 -17.81 19.58
CA SER A 76 -12.87 -17.48 18.18
C SER A 76 -12.69 -15.97 17.96
N ILE A 77 -13.48 -15.12 18.64
CA ILE A 77 -13.30 -13.66 18.61
C ILE A 77 -11.92 -13.26 19.16
N LEU A 78 -11.52 -13.81 20.31
CA LEU A 78 -10.23 -13.48 20.92
C LEU A 78 -9.06 -13.89 20.02
N VAL A 79 -9.15 -15.06 19.38
CA VAL A 79 -8.16 -15.52 18.39
C VAL A 79 -8.11 -14.56 17.19
N MET A 80 -9.26 -14.15 16.65
CA MET A 80 -9.31 -13.18 15.54
C MET A 80 -8.68 -11.84 15.90
N LEU A 81 -8.97 -11.30 17.09
CA LEU A 81 -8.35 -10.06 17.55
C LEU A 81 -6.83 -10.21 17.67
N LEU A 82 -6.35 -11.33 18.21
CA LEU A 82 -4.91 -11.61 18.31
C LEU A 82 -4.26 -11.69 16.92
N LEU A 83 -4.90 -12.36 15.95
CA LEU A 83 -4.41 -12.45 14.57
C LEU A 83 -4.31 -11.07 13.90
N ILE A 84 -5.29 -10.19 14.13
CA ILE A 84 -5.25 -8.81 13.63
C ILE A 84 -4.06 -8.04 14.23
N ILE A 85 -3.83 -8.15 15.54
CA ILE A 85 -2.69 -7.51 16.22
C ILE A 85 -1.36 -8.02 15.64
N ILE A 86 -1.21 -9.34 15.51
CA ILE A 86 -0.01 -9.95 14.92
C ILE A 86 0.20 -9.47 13.48
N SER A 87 -0.85 -9.41 12.68
CA SER A 87 -0.80 -8.92 11.31
C SER A 87 -0.34 -7.46 11.24
N PHE A 88 -0.87 -6.61 12.13
CA PHE A 88 -0.48 -5.21 12.23
C PHE A 88 0.99 -5.04 12.64
N LEU A 89 1.45 -5.78 13.64
CA LEU A 89 2.85 -5.76 14.07
C LEU A 89 3.79 -6.25 12.96
N SER A 90 3.41 -7.31 12.24
CA SER A 90 4.16 -7.83 11.09
C SER A 90 4.30 -6.77 9.98
N TRP A 91 3.22 -6.05 9.67
CA TRP A 91 3.25 -4.93 8.73
C TRP A 91 4.16 -3.80 9.21
N LEU A 92 4.05 -3.40 10.47
CA LEU A 92 4.85 -2.32 11.05
C LEU A 92 6.35 -2.64 11.01
N LEU A 93 6.73 -3.86 11.40
CA LEU A 93 8.12 -4.33 11.34
C LEU A 93 8.64 -4.40 9.90
N SER A 94 7.82 -4.89 8.96
CA SER A 94 8.18 -4.98 7.55
C SER A 94 8.44 -3.60 6.95
N ASN A 95 7.59 -2.61 7.25
CA ASN A 95 7.77 -1.23 6.81
C ASN A 95 8.97 -0.57 7.48
N PHE A 96 9.17 -0.79 8.78
CA PHE A 96 10.32 -0.26 9.49
C PHE A 96 11.62 -0.77 8.87
N LYS A 97 11.72 -2.08 8.62
CA LYS A 97 12.88 -2.69 7.97
C LYS A 97 13.12 -2.10 6.58
N LEU A 98 12.08 -2.02 5.75
CA LEU A 98 12.16 -1.48 4.38
C LEU A 98 12.64 -0.02 4.37
N ASN A 99 12.01 0.85 5.15
CA ASN A 99 12.37 2.27 5.18
C ASN A 99 13.73 2.51 5.84
N ARG A 100 14.11 1.72 6.85
CA ARG A 100 15.43 1.79 7.49
C ARG A 100 16.54 1.37 6.53
N GLN A 101 16.31 0.34 5.71
CA GLN A 101 17.26 -0.11 4.70
C GLN A 101 17.47 0.97 3.63
N LEU A 102 16.39 1.57 3.14
CA LEU A 102 16.45 2.52 2.04
C LEU A 102 16.81 3.95 2.46
N LYS A 103 16.66 4.32 3.74
CA LYS A 103 16.95 5.67 4.27
C LYS A 103 16.46 6.78 3.32
N LEU A 104 15.22 6.63 2.84
CA LEU A 104 14.60 7.59 1.93
C LEU A 104 14.48 8.95 2.62
N LYS A 105 14.66 10.05 1.89
CA LYS A 105 14.63 11.41 2.42
C LYS A 105 13.23 12.00 2.32
N LEU A 106 12.56 11.83 1.19
CA LEU A 106 11.28 12.42 0.83
C LEU A 106 10.12 11.46 1.09
N PHE A 107 10.27 10.22 0.64
CA PHE A 107 9.20 9.23 0.68
C PHE A 107 9.25 8.33 1.91
N LYS A 108 8.09 7.79 2.25
CA LYS A 108 7.88 6.67 3.17
C LYS A 108 7.12 5.59 2.41
N LEU A 109 7.65 4.38 2.44
CA LEU A 109 7.04 3.22 1.78
C LEU A 109 6.23 2.41 2.78
N ASN A 110 5.06 1.96 2.36
CA ASN A 110 4.26 1.00 3.10
C ASN A 110 4.06 -0.23 2.22
N TYR A 111 4.33 -1.42 2.75
CA TYR A 111 3.90 -2.66 2.10
C TYR A 111 2.39 -2.61 1.89
N SER A 112 1.98 -3.01 0.69
CA SER A 112 0.58 -3.08 0.28
C SER A 112 0.42 -4.27 -0.69
N SER A 113 -0.74 -4.38 -1.33
CA SER A 113 -1.03 -5.47 -2.27
C SER A 113 -1.49 -4.97 -3.63
N TYR A 114 -1.47 -5.88 -4.60
CA TYR A 114 -2.10 -5.66 -5.89
C TYR A 114 -3.60 -5.36 -5.75
N THR A 115 -4.30 -6.02 -4.84
CA THR A 115 -5.72 -5.79 -4.58
C THR A 115 -5.97 -4.37 -4.08
N ALA A 116 -5.11 -3.85 -3.21
CA ALA A 116 -5.20 -2.47 -2.74
C ALA A 116 -5.01 -1.49 -3.91
N PHE A 117 -4.00 -1.72 -4.75
CA PHE A 117 -3.77 -0.95 -5.95
C PHE A 117 -5.00 -0.96 -6.87
N LEU A 118 -5.57 -2.14 -7.16
CA LEU A 118 -6.75 -2.28 -8.00
C LEU A 118 -7.96 -1.53 -7.44
N LEU A 119 -8.22 -1.68 -6.14
CA LEU A 119 -9.32 -0.97 -5.48
C LEU A 119 -9.10 0.53 -5.48
N ILE A 120 -7.87 1.00 -5.27
CA ILE A 120 -7.55 2.43 -5.34
C ILE A 120 -7.77 2.96 -6.76
N ASN A 121 -7.28 2.23 -7.77
CA ASN A 121 -7.47 2.55 -9.18
C ASN A 121 -8.97 2.62 -9.52
N SER A 122 -9.76 1.60 -9.15
CA SER A 122 -11.19 1.52 -9.49
C SER A 122 -12.08 2.49 -8.73
N LEU A 123 -11.82 2.72 -7.44
CA LEU A 123 -12.68 3.55 -6.60
C LEU A 123 -12.34 5.03 -6.70
N PHE A 124 -11.07 5.38 -6.95
CA PHE A 124 -10.63 6.77 -6.88
C PHE A 124 -10.25 7.36 -8.22
N CYS A 125 -9.96 6.57 -9.27
CA CYS A 125 -9.56 7.13 -10.57
C CYS A 125 -10.74 7.19 -11.53
N ARG A 126 -10.73 8.20 -12.42
CA ARG A 126 -11.75 8.31 -13.48
C ARG A 126 -11.55 7.29 -14.60
N SER A 127 -10.31 6.84 -14.78
CA SER A 127 -9.93 5.84 -15.75
C SER A 127 -9.13 4.74 -15.08
N ASN A 128 -9.54 3.50 -15.34
CA ASN A 128 -8.81 2.31 -14.91
C ASN A 128 -7.69 2.03 -15.91
N PHE A 129 -6.51 1.76 -15.40
CA PHE A 129 -5.40 1.24 -16.21
C PHE A 129 -4.98 -0.15 -15.76
N SER A 130 -4.69 -1.02 -16.73
CA SER A 130 -4.14 -2.34 -16.51
C SER A 130 -2.62 -2.27 -16.43
N LEU A 131 -2.04 -2.80 -15.35
CA LEU A 131 -0.58 -2.92 -15.24
C LEU A 131 -0.13 -4.33 -15.65
N PRO A 132 0.97 -4.46 -16.40
CA PRO A 132 1.62 -5.75 -16.60
C PRO A 132 2.30 -6.17 -15.29
N VAL A 133 1.59 -6.95 -14.47
CA VAL A 133 2.10 -7.43 -13.17
C VAL A 133 2.91 -8.71 -13.38
N LEU A 134 4.13 -8.75 -12.85
CA LEU A 134 4.98 -9.94 -12.84
C LEU A 134 4.70 -10.78 -11.60
N THR A 135 4.92 -12.10 -11.67
CA THR A 135 4.64 -13.06 -10.60
C THR A 135 5.36 -12.79 -9.27
N ASN A 136 6.43 -11.98 -9.28
CA ASN A 136 7.19 -11.58 -8.09
C ASN A 136 7.14 -10.07 -7.82
N SER A 137 6.13 -9.37 -8.33
CA SER A 137 5.97 -7.94 -8.09
C SER A 137 5.63 -7.62 -6.63
N ILE A 138 6.36 -6.68 -6.03
CA ILE A 138 6.07 -6.13 -4.70
C ILE A 138 5.28 -4.84 -4.88
N PHE A 139 4.17 -4.72 -4.18
CA PHE A 139 3.32 -3.54 -4.20
C PHE A 139 3.62 -2.67 -2.98
N LEU A 140 4.00 -1.42 -3.22
CA LEU A 140 4.36 -0.47 -2.19
C LEU A 140 3.52 0.80 -2.37
N ASP A 141 2.77 1.13 -1.32
CA ASP A 141 2.07 2.39 -1.21
C ASP A 141 3.04 3.48 -0.73
N VAL A 142 3.10 4.59 -1.45
CA VAL A 142 4.09 5.64 -1.27
C VAL A 142 3.43 6.90 -0.73
N HIS A 143 3.97 7.37 0.39
CA HIS A 143 3.54 8.61 1.02
C HIS A 143 4.71 9.57 1.14
N PHE A 144 4.45 10.87 1.08
CA PHE A 144 5.41 11.84 1.59
C PHE A 144 5.61 11.61 3.08
N LYS A 145 6.83 11.81 3.58
CA LYS A 145 7.05 11.78 5.02
C LYS A 145 6.12 12.77 5.73
N PRO A 146 5.51 12.40 6.86
CA PRO A 146 4.61 13.29 7.59
C PRO A 146 5.24 14.65 7.94
N SER A 147 6.56 14.66 8.22
CA SER A 147 7.31 15.91 8.51
C SER A 147 7.39 16.87 7.32
N LEU A 148 7.17 16.38 6.10
CA LEU A 148 7.23 17.12 4.83
C LEU A 148 5.83 17.37 4.23
N ALA A 149 4.79 16.73 4.76
CA ALA A 149 3.42 16.92 4.30
C ALA A 149 3.03 18.40 4.42
N GLY A 150 2.60 18.99 3.31
CA GLY A 150 2.25 20.42 3.21
C GLY A 150 3.42 21.42 3.22
N LYS A 151 4.66 20.97 3.42
CA LYS A 151 5.87 21.81 3.38
C LYS A 151 6.61 21.75 2.04
N LEU A 152 6.11 20.97 1.08
CA LEU A 152 6.75 20.80 -0.24
C LEU A 152 6.95 22.12 -1.01
N LYS A 153 6.14 23.16 -0.74
CA LYS A 153 6.31 24.51 -1.32
C LYS A 153 7.61 25.20 -0.91
N GLN A 154 8.24 24.78 0.18
CA GLN A 154 9.50 25.35 0.66
C GLN A 154 10.71 24.90 -0.16
N TYR A 155 10.54 23.85 -0.96
CA TYR A 155 11.59 23.33 -1.84
C TYR A 155 11.47 23.97 -3.22
N SER A 156 12.59 24.42 -3.75
CA SER A 156 12.67 24.79 -5.17
C SER A 156 12.40 23.58 -6.05
N HIS A 157 12.00 23.82 -7.30
CA HIS A 157 11.77 22.75 -8.27
C HIS A 157 13.02 21.86 -8.44
N LYS A 158 14.22 22.45 -8.43
CA LYS A 158 15.48 21.72 -8.56
C LYS A 158 15.74 20.82 -7.36
N GLU A 159 15.61 21.35 -6.14
CA GLU A 159 15.80 20.56 -4.92
C GLU A 159 14.81 19.39 -4.82
N LEU A 160 13.53 19.62 -5.17
CA LEU A 160 12.55 18.55 -5.15
C LEU A 160 12.87 17.47 -6.20
N SER A 161 13.31 17.87 -7.39
CA SER A 161 13.76 16.94 -8.43
C SER A 161 14.96 16.10 -7.97
N ASP A 162 15.94 16.72 -7.32
CA ASP A 162 17.13 16.02 -6.81
C ASP A 162 16.78 15.06 -5.67
N LEU A 163 15.84 15.44 -4.80
CA LEU A 163 15.34 14.56 -3.73
C LEU A 163 14.55 13.37 -4.27
N ILE A 164 13.66 13.59 -5.25
CA ILE A 164 12.90 12.51 -5.90
C ILE A 164 13.86 11.56 -6.60
N ARG A 165 14.83 12.07 -7.37
CA ARG A 165 15.85 11.26 -8.04
C ARG A 165 16.67 10.47 -7.02
N GLY A 166 17.16 11.12 -5.96
CA GLY A 166 17.96 10.45 -4.94
C GLY A 166 17.20 9.34 -4.18
N ASP A 167 15.90 9.49 -3.95
CA ASP A 167 15.08 8.42 -3.38
C ASP A 167 14.78 7.31 -4.39
N TYR A 168 14.54 7.68 -5.66
CA TYR A 168 14.33 6.74 -6.75
C TYR A 168 15.57 5.85 -7.02
N ASP A 169 16.77 6.41 -7.00
CA ASP A 169 18.01 5.65 -7.18
C ASP A 169 18.20 4.61 -6.07
N LYS A 170 17.83 4.95 -4.83
CA LYS A 170 17.83 3.98 -3.73
C LYS A 170 16.76 2.91 -3.91
N LEU A 171 15.59 3.27 -4.45
CA LEU A 171 14.53 2.31 -4.76
C LEU A 171 14.95 1.32 -5.84
N LYS A 172 15.80 1.70 -6.80
CA LYS A 172 16.39 0.75 -7.77
C LYS A 172 17.25 -0.33 -7.11
N LEU A 173 17.83 -0.08 -5.93
CA LEU A 173 18.57 -1.08 -5.17
C LEU A 173 17.68 -2.20 -4.60
N LEU A 174 16.35 -2.02 -4.65
CA LEU A 174 15.44 -3.12 -4.37
C LEU A 174 15.58 -4.15 -5.50
N ASN A 175 16.18 -5.30 -5.18
CA ASN A 175 16.41 -6.40 -6.12
C ASN A 175 15.12 -7.17 -6.49
N ASN A 176 14.00 -6.47 -6.59
CA ASN A 176 12.65 -7.00 -6.81
C ASN A 176 11.92 -6.13 -7.83
N ASN A 177 11.07 -6.76 -8.64
CA ASN A 177 10.10 -6.01 -9.44
C ASN A 177 9.16 -5.29 -8.47
N SER A 178 9.18 -3.96 -8.45
CA SER A 178 8.43 -3.17 -7.47
C SER A 178 7.46 -2.25 -8.18
N VAL A 179 6.20 -2.28 -7.76
CA VAL A 179 5.16 -1.37 -8.19
C VAL A 179 4.93 -0.38 -7.06
N LEU A 180 5.38 0.84 -7.28
CA LEU A 180 5.14 1.96 -6.39
C LEU A 180 3.85 2.63 -6.82
N PHE A 181 2.93 2.86 -5.90
CA PHE A 181 1.73 3.63 -6.18
C PHE A 181 1.41 4.55 -5.02
N GLY A 182 0.72 5.65 -5.28
CA GLY A 182 0.29 6.57 -4.25
C GLY A 182 -0.53 7.70 -4.82
N ILE A 183 -1.50 8.18 -4.05
CA ILE A 183 -2.28 9.35 -4.41
C ILE A 183 -1.68 10.56 -3.72
N THR A 184 -1.38 11.61 -4.49
CA THR A 184 -0.83 12.84 -3.97
C THR A 184 -1.55 14.06 -4.52
N PRO A 185 -1.63 15.16 -3.75
CA PRO A 185 -2.12 16.43 -4.27
C PRO A 185 -1.07 17.01 -5.24
N GLY A 186 -1.46 17.22 -6.48
CA GLY A 186 -0.61 17.72 -7.57
C GLY A 186 -0.03 16.62 -8.44
N ASN A 187 0.39 17.03 -9.63
CA ASN A 187 0.95 16.16 -10.65
C ASN A 187 2.48 16.08 -10.51
N LEU A 188 3.03 14.87 -10.50
CA LEU A 188 4.47 14.60 -10.42
C LEU A 188 5.10 14.21 -11.77
N SER A 189 4.34 14.28 -12.88
CA SER A 189 4.79 13.91 -14.23
C SER A 189 6.12 14.55 -14.61
N ASP A 190 6.28 15.85 -14.38
CA ASP A 190 7.51 16.59 -14.72
C ASP A 190 8.76 16.07 -14.00
N TYR A 191 8.59 15.54 -12.79
CA TYR A 191 9.68 14.94 -12.01
C TYR A 191 9.95 13.51 -12.47
N LEU A 192 8.89 12.73 -12.71
CA LEU A 192 8.99 11.32 -13.10
C LEU A 192 9.51 11.13 -14.53
N ALA A 193 9.14 12.00 -15.46
CA ALA A 193 9.59 11.96 -16.85
C ALA A 193 11.10 12.15 -17.01
N LYS A 194 11.76 12.76 -16.00
CA LYS A 194 13.21 13.01 -15.98
C LYS A 194 14.02 11.88 -15.32
N LEU A 195 13.36 10.78 -14.96
CA LEU A 195 13.98 9.60 -14.38
C LEU A 195 14.21 8.55 -15.45
N GLU A 196 15.46 8.14 -15.65
CA GLU A 196 15.81 7.12 -16.63
C GLU A 196 15.32 5.72 -16.21
N GLY A 197 14.70 5.02 -17.16
CA GLY A 197 14.21 3.65 -16.99
C GLY A 197 12.90 3.53 -16.21
N VAL A 198 12.16 4.64 -16.04
CA VAL A 198 10.86 4.65 -15.37
C VAL A 198 9.72 4.44 -16.35
N ASN A 199 8.94 3.38 -16.12
CA ASN A 199 7.58 3.33 -16.65
C ASN A 199 6.65 3.91 -15.58
N SER A 200 6.07 5.07 -15.87
CA SER A 200 5.12 5.74 -14.97
C SER A 200 3.75 5.94 -15.62
N TRP A 201 2.71 5.83 -14.80
CA TRP A 201 1.33 6.11 -15.17
C TRP A 201 0.76 7.08 -14.16
N ILE A 202 0.01 8.06 -14.65
CA ILE A 202 -0.60 9.10 -13.82
C ILE A 202 -2.05 9.19 -14.24
N SER A 203 -2.97 9.07 -13.27
CA SER A 203 -4.40 9.18 -13.52
C SER A 203 -5.02 10.21 -12.57
N PRO A 204 -5.86 11.14 -13.07
CA PRO A 204 -6.59 12.05 -12.21
C PRO A 204 -7.62 11.30 -11.37
N THR A 205 -7.76 11.70 -10.11
CA THR A 205 -8.69 11.07 -9.16
C THR A 205 -10.02 11.84 -9.07
N ILE A 206 -11.00 11.24 -8.41
CA ILE A 206 -12.29 11.87 -8.07
C ILE A 206 -12.22 12.69 -6.78
N ILE A 207 -11.08 12.67 -6.07
CA ILE A 207 -10.93 13.37 -4.77
C ILE A 207 -11.01 14.88 -5.01
N PRO A 208 -11.89 15.60 -4.29
CA PRO A 208 -12.09 17.01 -4.55
C PRO A 208 -10.86 17.84 -4.15
N PRO A 209 -10.50 18.90 -4.90
CA PRO A 209 -9.34 19.74 -4.60
C PRO A 209 -9.40 20.43 -3.23
N LYS A 210 -10.61 20.64 -2.70
CA LYS A 210 -10.82 21.20 -1.35
C LYS A 210 -10.21 20.29 -0.27
N SER A 211 -10.18 18.97 -0.47
CA SER A 211 -9.53 18.03 0.46
C SER A 211 -8.01 18.24 0.53
N ALA A 212 -7.39 18.79 -0.52
CA ALA A 212 -5.96 19.08 -0.52
C ALA A 212 -5.59 20.18 0.48
N LYS A 213 -6.56 20.97 0.97
CA LYS A 213 -6.33 22.04 1.96
C LYS A 213 -5.72 21.51 3.25
N ILE A 214 -5.95 20.24 3.58
CA ILE A 214 -5.30 19.55 4.70
C ILE A 214 -3.77 19.60 4.56
N PHE A 215 -3.26 19.64 3.33
CA PHE A 215 -1.84 19.79 3.01
C PHE A 215 -1.44 21.26 2.76
N GLY A 216 -2.26 22.25 3.12
CA GLY A 216 -1.98 23.68 2.89
C GLY A 216 -2.07 24.10 1.42
N LEU A 217 -2.80 23.35 0.60
CA LEU A 217 -2.79 23.45 -0.86
C LEU A 217 -4.21 23.33 -1.44
N ILE A 218 -4.49 24.00 -2.55
CA ILE A 218 -5.73 23.76 -3.33
C ILE A 218 -5.26 23.29 -4.69
N ARG A 219 -5.39 21.99 -4.96
CA ARG A 219 -4.93 21.35 -6.19
C ARG A 219 -5.61 19.99 -6.37
N ASP A 220 -5.68 19.52 -7.60
CA ASP A 220 -6.22 18.20 -7.93
C ASP A 220 -5.33 17.08 -7.39
N PHE A 221 -5.93 15.92 -7.11
CA PHE A 221 -5.22 14.71 -6.71
C PHE A 221 -5.02 13.77 -7.89
N PHE A 222 -3.84 13.15 -7.94
CA PHE A 222 -3.46 12.20 -8.97
C PHE A 222 -2.97 10.91 -8.33
N LEU A 223 -3.39 9.78 -8.88
CA LEU A 223 -2.77 8.48 -8.63
C LEU A 223 -1.51 8.40 -9.49
N HIS A 224 -0.36 8.29 -8.85
CA HIS A 224 0.92 8.05 -9.49
C HIS A 224 1.28 6.57 -9.33
N VAL A 225 1.73 5.95 -10.43
CA VAL A 225 2.23 4.59 -10.43
C VAL A 225 3.57 4.56 -11.13
N VAL A 226 4.55 3.92 -10.50
CA VAL A 226 5.91 3.76 -11.02
C VAL A 226 6.30 2.30 -10.92
N ILE A 227 6.68 1.70 -12.05
CA ILE A 227 7.22 0.34 -12.08
C ILE A 227 8.75 0.40 -12.11
N ILE A 228 9.37 -0.24 -11.13
CA ILE A 228 10.80 -0.49 -11.07
C ILE A 228 11.03 -1.96 -11.39
N LYS A 229 11.68 -2.21 -12.53
CA LYS A 229 12.06 -3.57 -12.93
C LYS A 229 13.39 -3.95 -12.28
N LYS A 230 13.53 -5.22 -11.92
CA LYS A 230 14.81 -5.78 -11.50
C LYS A 230 15.79 -5.69 -12.68
N THR A 231 16.94 -5.05 -12.48
CA THR A 231 18.06 -5.15 -13.43
C THR A 231 18.72 -6.51 -13.22
N ASN A 232 18.72 -7.36 -14.25
CA ASN A 232 19.51 -8.60 -14.21
C ASN A 232 20.99 -8.18 -14.31
N HIS A 233 21.70 -8.26 -13.19
CA HIS A 233 23.16 -8.40 -13.17
C HIS A 233 23.48 -9.88 -13.00
#